data_AF-A0A960DPI3-F1
#
_entry.id   AF-A0A960DPI3-F1
#
_cell.length_a   1.000
_cell.length_b   1.000
_cell.length_c   1.000
_cell.angle_alpha   90.00
_cell.angle_beta   90.00
_cell.angle_gamma   90.00
#
_symmetry.space_group_name_H-M   'P 1'
#
loop_
_entity.id
_entity.type
_entity.pdbx_description
1 polymer ?
#
loop_
_entity_poly.entity_id
_entity_poly.type
_entity_poly.pdbx_seq_one_letter_code
_entity_poly.pdbx_strand_id
1 'polypeptide(L)'
;MTAWDVTTEAGFMACYRATFADVYRYAAMLCGGDRATAEDLVQDVYLAALTKARRGAVHELSTGYLTVAARHRFLDRVRSSHREERRLRLVSSRPEQEGGALAVPGRLADLPERERAILV
;
A
#
# COMPACT_ATOMS: atom_id res chain seq x y z
N MET A 1 7.51 -22.48 19.60
CA MET A 1 6.72 -21.71 18.62
C MET A 1 6.63 -22.57 17.38
N THR A 2 5.45 -22.99 16.96
CA THR A 2 5.31 -23.91 15.81
C THR A 2 5.71 -23.19 14.53
N ALA A 3 6.58 -23.81 13.75
CA ALA A 3 6.99 -23.37 12.42
C ALA A 3 6.54 -24.42 11.40
N TRP A 4 6.15 -23.97 10.23
CA TRP A 4 5.72 -24.82 9.12
C TRP A 4 6.69 -24.64 7.97
N ASP A 5 7.20 -25.76 7.44
CA ASP A 5 7.89 -25.76 6.14
C ASP A 5 6.92 -25.34 5.05
N VAL A 6 7.31 -24.33 4.26
CA VAL A 6 6.51 -23.74 3.18
C VAL A 6 7.17 -23.87 1.81
N THR A 7 8.17 -24.73 1.69
CA THR A 7 8.81 -25.04 0.40
C THR A 7 7.86 -25.80 -0.55
N THR A 8 6.81 -26.41 -0.01
CA THR A 8 5.76 -27.09 -0.76
C THR A 8 4.41 -26.40 -0.61
N GLU A 9 3.53 -26.55 -1.60
CA GLU A 9 2.15 -26.08 -1.50
C GLU A 9 1.41 -26.69 -0.31
N ALA A 10 1.56 -28.00 -0.10
CA ALA A 10 0.93 -28.70 1.02
C ALA A 10 1.37 -28.14 2.38
N GLY A 11 2.67 -27.85 2.53
CA GLY A 11 3.24 -27.22 3.72
C GLY A 11 2.72 -25.81 3.95
N PHE A 12 2.69 -24.98 2.91
CA PHE A 12 2.09 -23.64 2.99
C PHE A 12 0.60 -23.69 3.36
N MET A 13 -0.17 -24.61 2.77
CA MET A 13 -1.59 -24.75 3.07
C MET A 13 -1.85 -25.29 4.49
N ALA A 14 -0.96 -26.13 5.03
CA ALA A 14 -0.99 -26.54 6.42
C ALA A 14 -0.74 -25.35 7.36
N CYS A 15 0.26 -24.51 7.05
CA CYS A 15 0.51 -23.26 7.76
C CYS A 15 -0.72 -22.35 7.73
N TYR A 16 -1.30 -22.12 6.55
CA TYR A 16 -2.49 -21.27 6.37
C TYR A 16 -3.63 -21.73 7.27
N ARG A 17 -4.03 -23.01 7.18
CA ARG A 17 -5.14 -23.55 7.99
C ARG A 17 -4.89 -23.42 9.49
N ALA A 18 -3.66 -23.66 9.93
CA ALA A 18 -3.31 -23.61 11.35
C ALA A 18 -3.26 -22.18 11.90
N THR A 19 -2.97 -21.17 11.07
CA THR A 19 -2.68 -19.81 11.53
C THR A 19 -3.76 -18.78 11.19
N PHE A 20 -4.63 -19.08 10.22
CA PHE A 20 -5.58 -18.11 9.65
C PHE A 20 -6.45 -17.44 10.71
N ALA A 21 -7.04 -18.22 11.63
CA ALA A 21 -7.93 -17.66 12.64
C ALA A 21 -7.23 -16.67 13.58
N ASP A 22 -5.98 -16.95 13.98
CA ASP A 22 -5.19 -16.05 14.82
C ASP A 22 -4.79 -14.77 14.10
N VAL A 23 -4.31 -14.90 12.87
CA VAL A 23 -3.88 -13.77 12.05
C VAL A 23 -5.07 -12.88 11.71
N TYR A 24 -6.23 -13.48 11.39
CA TYR A 24 -7.46 -12.75 11.13
C TYR A 24 -7.95 -11.98 12.36
N ARG A 25 -8.00 -12.62 13.54
CA ARG A 25 -8.39 -11.93 14.78
C ARG A 25 -7.49 -10.74 15.08
N TYR A 26 -6.18 -10.92 14.90
CA TYR A 26 -5.22 -9.84 15.10
C TYR A 26 -5.41 -8.71 14.07
N ALA A 27 -5.61 -9.03 12.80
CA ALA A 27 -5.91 -8.05 11.76
C ALA A 27 -7.21 -7.28 12.05
N ALA A 28 -8.27 -7.98 12.47
CA ALA A 28 -9.54 -7.35 12.86
C ALA A 28 -9.35 -6.35 14.02
N MET A 29 -8.53 -6.69 15.02
CA MET A 29 -8.19 -5.75 16.10
C MET A 29 -7.42 -4.52 15.58
N LEU A 30 -6.44 -4.70 14.69
CA LEU A 30 -5.70 -3.59 14.08
C LEU A 30 -6.61 -2.67 13.26
N CYS A 31 -7.55 -3.25 12.52
CA CYS A 31 -8.48 -2.53 11.66
C CYS A 31 -9.72 -1.99 12.40
N GLY A 32 -9.73 -1.98 13.73
CA GLY A 32 -10.84 -1.45 14.52
C GLY A 32 -12.18 -2.17 14.32
N GLY A 33 -12.14 -3.44 13.91
CA GLY A 33 -13.33 -4.24 13.61
C GLY A 33 -13.90 -4.06 12.20
N ASP A 34 -13.28 -3.22 11.34
CA ASP A 34 -13.66 -3.18 9.92
C ASP A 34 -13.28 -4.50 9.23
N ARG A 35 -14.31 -5.28 8.91
CA ARG A 35 -14.20 -6.59 8.30
C ARG A 35 -13.50 -6.54 6.94
N ALA A 36 -13.86 -5.58 6.08
CA ALA A 36 -13.32 -5.53 4.72
C ALA A 36 -11.82 -5.24 4.74
N THR A 37 -11.42 -4.21 5.49
CA THR A 37 -10.00 -3.86 5.66
C THR A 37 -9.20 -5.00 6.30
N ALA A 38 -9.78 -5.72 7.26
CA ALA A 38 -9.13 -6.86 7.90
C ALA A 38 -8.92 -8.03 6.92
N GLU A 39 -9.92 -8.37 6.11
CA GLU A 39 -9.83 -9.42 5.08
C GLU A 39 -8.74 -9.08 4.05
N ASP A 40 -8.72 -7.84 3.55
CA ASP A 40 -7.70 -7.37 2.62
C ASP A 40 -6.29 -7.39 3.23
N LEU A 41 -6.17 -7.07 4.53
CA LEU A 41 -4.89 -7.14 5.23
C LEU A 41 -4.39 -8.58 5.33
N VAL A 42 -5.27 -9.53 5.68
CA VAL A 42 -4.92 -10.95 5.80
C VAL A 42 -4.54 -11.52 4.45
N GLN A 43 -5.28 -11.21 3.38
CA GLN A 43 -4.93 -11.62 2.03
C GLN A 43 -3.52 -11.15 1.64
N ASP A 44 -3.21 -9.86 1.84
CA ASP A 44 -1.88 -9.31 1.54
C ASP A 44 -0.75 -9.96 2.35
N VAL A 45 -1.02 -10.35 3.59
CA VAL A 45 -0.05 -11.06 4.44
C VAL A 45 0.29 -12.41 3.85
N TYR A 46 -0.72 -13.23 3.54
CA TYR A 46 -0.50 -14.58 3.02
C TYR A 46 0.03 -14.58 1.59
N LEU A 47 -0.48 -13.71 0.70
CA LEU A 47 0.03 -13.60 -0.67
C LEU A 47 1.49 -13.16 -0.72
N ALA A 48 1.89 -12.24 0.16
CA ALA A 48 3.28 -11.83 0.23
C ALA A 48 4.18 -12.90 0.86
N ALA A 49 3.69 -13.64 1.86
CA ALA A 49 4.40 -14.78 2.43
C ALA A 49 4.61 -15.88 1.39
N LEU A 50 3.56 -16.23 0.63
CA LEU A 50 3.62 -17.19 -0.47
C LEU A 50 4.61 -16.74 -1.55
N THR A 51 4.56 -15.46 -1.93
CA THR A 51 5.50 -14.88 -2.91
C THR A 51 6.95 -15.04 -2.46
N LYS A 52 7.24 -14.78 -1.17
CA LYS A 52 8.59 -14.98 -0.61
C LYS A 52 8.99 -16.45 -0.58
N ALA A 53 8.08 -17.34 -0.20
CA ALA A 53 8.33 -18.77 -0.19
C ALA A 53 8.65 -19.31 -1.60
N ARG A 54 7.85 -18.93 -2.61
CA ARG A 54 8.08 -19.31 -4.02
C ARG A 54 9.39 -18.79 -4.60
N ARG A 55 9.91 -17.68 -4.08
CA ARG A 55 11.23 -17.12 -4.46
C ARG A 55 12.39 -17.76 -3.68
N GLY A 56 12.11 -18.71 -2.79
CA GLY A 56 13.12 -19.31 -1.92
C GLY A 56 13.68 -18.36 -0.86
N ALA A 57 13.02 -17.21 -0.62
CA ALA A 57 13.48 -16.23 0.36
C ALA A 57 13.07 -16.58 1.81
N VAL A 58 12.11 -17.49 1.96
CA VAL A 58 11.61 -17.99 3.24
C VAL A 58 11.29 -19.48 3.07
N HIS A 59 11.81 -20.32 3.94
CA HIS A 59 11.53 -21.77 3.93
C HIS A 59 10.56 -22.19 5.03
N GLU A 60 10.45 -21.40 6.10
CA GLU A 60 9.56 -21.67 7.22
C GLU A 60 8.74 -20.44 7.60
N LEU A 61 7.47 -20.65 7.95
CA LEU A 61 6.59 -19.62 8.50
C LEU A 61 6.19 -19.98 9.92
N SER A 62 5.95 -18.96 10.74
CA SER A 62 5.38 -19.09 12.08
C SER A 62 4.26 -18.08 12.28
N THR A 63 3.39 -18.31 13.25
CA THR A 63 2.35 -17.34 13.62
C THR A 63 2.95 -15.97 13.93
N GLY A 64 4.07 -15.93 14.67
CA GLY A 64 4.76 -14.68 15.00
C GLY A 64 5.27 -13.91 13.77
N TYR A 65 5.81 -14.61 12.77
CA TYR A 65 6.19 -13.99 11.50
C TYR A 65 4.98 -13.34 10.81
N LEU A 66 3.85 -14.04 10.74
CA LEU A 66 2.63 -13.56 10.10
C LEU A 66 2.02 -12.37 10.86
N THR A 67 2.02 -12.40 12.20
CA THR A 67 1.58 -11.28 13.06
C THR A 67 2.41 -10.03 12.82
N VAL A 68 3.75 -10.15 12.77
CA VAL A 68 4.64 -9.03 12.48
C VAL A 68 4.42 -8.51 11.05
N ALA A 69 4.26 -9.42 10.08
CA ALA A 69 3.96 -9.06 8.70
C ALA A 69 2.64 -8.29 8.55
N ALA A 70 1.61 -8.65 9.30
CA ALA A 70 0.32 -7.95 9.35
C ALA A 70 0.48 -6.54 9.94
N ARG A 71 1.19 -6.42 11.07
CA ARG A 71 1.46 -5.13 11.71
C ARG A 71 2.19 -4.16 10.78
N HIS A 72 3.26 -4.61 10.12
CA HIS A 72 4.02 -3.75 9.21
C HIS A 72 3.16 -3.25 8.05
N ARG A 73 2.40 -4.15 7.41
CA ARG A 73 1.50 -3.78 6.31
C ARG A 73 0.43 -2.78 6.75
N PHE A 74 -0.19 -2.99 7.91
CA PHE A 74 -1.16 -2.06 8.45
C PHE A 74 -0.54 -0.66 8.66
N LEU A 75 0.64 -0.60 9.30
CA LEU A 75 1.34 0.66 9.53
C LEU A 75 1.73 1.34 8.22
N ASP A 76 2.16 0.59 7.22
CA ASP A 76 2.53 1.13 5.91
C ASP A 76 1.30 1.70 5.18
N ARG A 77 0.14 1.03 5.26
CA ARG A 77 -1.13 1.55 4.74
C ARG A 77 -1.53 2.85 5.44
N VAL A 78 -1.54 2.88 6.78
CA VAL A 78 -1.86 4.08 7.57
C VAL A 78 -0.92 5.24 7.22
N ARG A 79 0.39 4.99 7.13
CA ARG A 79 1.37 5.99 6.72
C ARG A 79 1.13 6.49 5.30
N SER A 80 0.71 5.62 4.39
CA SER A 80 0.38 5.99 3.01
C SER A 80 -0.87 6.88 2.94
N SER A 81 -1.92 6.51 3.65
CA SER A 81 -3.16 7.30 3.71
C SER A 81 -2.92 8.70 4.26
N HIS A 82 -2.14 8.83 5.35
CA HIS A 82 -1.80 10.15 5.89
C HIS A 82 -1.00 11.03 4.92
N ARG A 83 -0.09 10.45 4.13
CA ARG A 83 0.64 11.21 3.09
C ARG A 83 -0.31 11.70 2.00
N GLU A 84 -1.22 10.84 1.57
CA GLU A 84 -2.20 11.18 0.52
C GLU A 84 -3.18 12.24 1.01
N GLU A 85 -3.74 12.09 2.22
CA GLU A 85 -4.59 13.11 2.85
C GLU A 85 -3.87 14.46 2.96
N ARG A 86 -2.59 14.46 3.36
CA ARG A 86 -1.80 15.70 3.43
C ARG A 86 -1.63 16.33 2.04
N ARG A 87 -1.43 15.52 1.01
CA ARG A 87 -1.30 15.99 -0.39
C ARG A 87 -2.63 16.56 -0.90
N LEU A 88 -3.74 15.86 -0.66
CA LEU A 88 -5.08 16.32 -1.02
C LEU A 88 -5.44 17.62 -0.31
N ARG A 89 -5.12 17.74 0.99
CA ARG A 89 -5.29 18.99 1.74
C ARG A 89 -4.54 20.14 1.09
N LEU A 90 -3.27 19.96 0.72
CA LEU A 90 -2.47 20.98 0.03
C LEU A 90 -3.08 21.44 -1.30
N VAL A 91 -3.66 20.52 -2.08
CA VAL A 91 -4.37 20.85 -3.33
C VAL A 91 -5.65 21.62 -3.04
N SER A 92 -6.45 21.19 -2.06
CA SER A 92 -7.71 21.85 -1.67
C SER A 92 -7.51 23.23 -1.03
N SER A 93 -6.38 23.43 -0.32
CA SER A 93 -6.03 24.70 0.31
C SER A 93 -5.32 25.66 -0.63
N ARG A 94 -5.03 25.25 -1.87
CA ARG A 94 -4.58 26.18 -2.90
C ARG A 94 -5.77 27.12 -3.14
N PRO A 95 -5.66 28.42 -2.88
CA PRO A 95 -6.75 29.33 -3.21
C PRO A 95 -7.09 29.11 -4.68
N GLU A 96 -8.38 28.99 -4.99
CA GLU A 96 -8.86 29.08 -6.36
C GLU A 96 -8.12 30.29 -6.94
N GLN A 97 -7.28 30.07 -7.95
CA GLN A 97 -6.72 31.20 -8.66
C GLN A 97 -7.94 31.89 -9.28
N GLU A 98 -8.40 32.96 -8.62
CA GLU A 98 -9.40 33.86 -9.17
C GLU A 98 -9.01 34.09 -10.62
N GLY A 99 -9.97 33.80 -11.51
CA GLY A 99 -9.76 33.65 -12.94
C GLY A 99 -8.92 34.76 -13.54
N GLY A 100 -7.62 34.50 -13.68
CA GLY A 100 -6.81 35.11 -14.72
C GLY A 100 -7.12 34.35 -15.99
N ALA A 101 -8.11 34.84 -16.73
CA ALA A 101 -8.63 34.36 -18.01
C ALA A 101 -7.70 33.39 -18.75
N LEU A 102 -8.26 32.28 -19.23
CA LEU A 102 -7.76 31.60 -20.41
C LEU A 102 -7.56 32.65 -21.53
N ALA A 103 -6.32 33.13 -21.68
CA ALA A 103 -5.76 33.52 -22.95
C ALA A 103 -4.91 32.31 -23.36
N VAL A 104 -5.42 31.32 -24.09
CA VAL A 104 -5.80 31.38 -25.52
C VAL A 104 -4.69 32.13 -26.30
N PRO A 105 -4.06 31.49 -27.30
CA PRO A 105 -2.62 31.48 -27.64
C PRO A 105 -1.89 32.80 -27.98
N GLY A 106 -2.46 33.98 -27.71
CA GLY A 106 -1.86 35.27 -28.04
C GLY A 106 -0.65 35.66 -27.19
N ARG A 107 -0.51 35.18 -25.94
CA ARG A 107 0.62 35.56 -25.07
C ARG A 107 1.97 34.91 -25.42
N LEU A 108 2.00 33.94 -26.32
CA LEU A 108 3.24 33.40 -26.87
C LEU A 108 3.80 34.25 -28.02
N ALA A 109 2.98 35.14 -28.61
CA ALA A 109 3.41 36.02 -29.69
C ALA A 109 4.24 37.22 -29.20
N ASP A 110 4.07 37.60 -27.93
CA ASP A 110 4.79 38.73 -27.31
C ASP A 110 6.07 38.32 -26.58
N LEU A 111 6.40 37.02 -26.57
CA LEU A 111 7.67 36.53 -26.04
C LEU A 111 8.80 36.78 -27.06
N PRO A 112 9.93 37.38 -26.65
CA PRO A 112 11.11 37.50 -27.50
C PRO A 112 11.52 36.10 -28.01
N GLU A 113 11.90 36.02 -29.28
CA GLU A 113 12.12 34.76 -30.03
C GLU A 113 13.03 33.75 -29.30
N ARG A 114 13.97 34.25 -28.49
CA ARG A 114 14.88 33.46 -27.65
C ARG A 114 14.16 32.56 -26.62
N GLU A 115 12.99 32.96 -26.14
CA GLU A 115 12.23 32.23 -25.11
C GLU A 115 11.28 31.19 -25.72
N ARG A 116 10.95 31.31 -27.01
CA ARG A 116 10.12 30.34 -27.75
C ARG A 116 10.88 29.05 -28.13
N ALA A 117 12.20 29.12 -28.30
CA ALA A 117 13.01 27.99 -28.76
C ALA A 117 13.24 26.90 -27.70
N ILE A 118 12.88 27.15 -26.43
CA ILE A 118 13.15 26.23 -25.31
C ILE A 118 11.96 25.27 -25.05
N LEU A 119 10.79 25.56 -25.62
CA LEU A 119 9.53 24.85 -25.34
C LEU A 119 9.02 23.96 -26.49
N VAL A 120 9.83 23.74 -27.53
CA VAL A 120 9.60 22.77 -28.62
C VAL A 120 10.73 21.75 -28.61
#